data_AF-A0A0K0D486-F1
#
_entry.id   AF-A0A0K0D486-F1
#
_cell.length_a   1.000
_cell.length_b   1.000
_cell.length_c   1.000
_cell.angle_alpha   90.00
_cell.angle_beta   90.00
_cell.angle_gamma   90.00
#
_symmetry.space_group_name_H-M   'P 1'
#
loop_
_entity.id
_entity.type
_entity.pdbx_description
1 polymer ?
#
loop_
_entity_poly.entity_id
_entity_poly.type
_entity_poly.pdbx_seq_one_letter_code
_entity_poly.pdbx_strand_id
1 'polypeptide(L)'
;MRLNLNAKAEGFYGMFNDFGASVFTVYLAASEEGWVYVLYDCMDSLPSHLAFVYFLTLIFFLAWLVKNVFIAVITETFAEIRVQFSEMWQKKDVTLDEEFGQRLEKYDDGWRLIRLDADVNYEGPKHALQTVGFTLLFNLECLIKISCYGLRNFLRRGIFKFEMILCIGSSINAIKYFYDRNYFTYFQAFRLLRLIKASPILEDFVWKIFSPGKKLGGLVIFTITFVIIASAISLQLFYAVPNLYHFHTFPQEGWTDFVVEVLRATDDKLVPFVAIYFVAYHLFVTLIVLSLFVAVILDNLEMDEELKKVKQLRAREAVRDFYEFLFLLEQRKS
;
A
#
# COMPACT_ATOMS: atom_id res chain seq x y z
N MET A 1 3.79 -3.52 49.13
CA MET A 1 2.32 -3.53 49.25
C MET A 1 1.80 -3.85 47.85
N ARG A 2 1.22 -5.04 47.60
CA ARG A 2 0.62 -5.32 46.27
C ARG A 2 -0.73 -4.62 46.22
N LEU A 3 -0.86 -3.62 45.36
CA LEU A 3 -2.15 -3.00 45.08
C LEU A 3 -2.96 -4.00 44.27
N ASN A 4 -4.10 -4.45 44.81
CA ASN A 4 -5.01 -5.35 44.11
C ASN A 4 -5.91 -4.50 43.22
N LEU A 5 -5.45 -4.20 42.01
CA LEU A 5 -6.18 -3.40 41.04
C LEU A 5 -6.99 -4.35 40.14
N ASN A 6 -8.22 -3.97 39.81
CA ASN A 6 -9.06 -4.72 38.88
C ASN A 6 -8.49 -4.56 37.44
N ALA A 7 -8.73 -5.52 36.54
CA ALA A 7 -8.17 -5.52 35.18
C ALA A 7 -8.44 -4.23 34.38
N LYS A 8 -9.56 -3.56 34.69
CA LYS A 8 -9.91 -2.24 34.14
C LYS A 8 -8.97 -1.11 34.56
N ALA A 9 -8.37 -1.20 35.74
CA ALA A 9 -7.45 -0.21 36.30
C ALA A 9 -5.98 -0.48 35.92
N GLU A 10 -5.58 -1.73 35.70
CA GLU A 10 -4.22 -2.08 35.25
C GLU A 10 -4.06 -1.93 33.72
N GLY A 11 -5.17 -2.06 32.97
CA GLY A 11 -5.13 -2.14 31.52
C GLY A 11 -4.98 -3.59 31.04
N PHE A 12 -5.57 -3.90 29.89
CA PHE A 12 -5.54 -5.24 29.31
C PHE A 12 -4.19 -5.60 28.65
N TYR A 13 -3.15 -4.76 28.84
CA TYR A 13 -1.79 -4.99 28.35
C TYR A 13 -0.96 -5.77 29.36
N GLY A 14 -0.10 -6.67 28.88
CA GLY A 14 0.87 -7.34 29.74
C GLY A 14 0.27 -8.27 30.80
N MET A 15 -0.99 -8.66 30.64
CA MET A 15 -1.68 -9.52 31.62
C MET A 15 -1.33 -10.99 31.37
N PHE A 16 -0.47 -11.54 32.23
CA PHE A 16 -0.10 -12.97 32.23
C PHE A 16 -0.73 -13.76 33.38
N ASN A 17 -1.79 -13.22 34.00
CA ASN A 17 -2.42 -13.78 35.19
C ASN A 17 -3.33 -14.99 34.88
N ASP A 18 -4.00 -14.95 33.73
CA ASP A 18 -4.91 -16.00 33.25
C ASP A 18 -4.50 -16.47 31.86
N PHE A 19 -4.82 -17.72 31.53
CA PHE A 19 -4.50 -18.27 30.20
C PHE A 19 -5.08 -17.43 29.06
N GLY A 20 -6.36 -17.04 29.15
CA GLY A 20 -7.00 -16.21 28.12
C GLY A 20 -6.36 -14.84 27.95
N ALA A 21 -6.02 -14.17 29.06
CA ALA A 21 -5.35 -12.87 29.04
C ALA A 21 -3.92 -12.97 28.50
N SER A 22 -3.22 -14.06 28.82
CA SER A 22 -1.86 -14.33 28.31
C SER A 22 -1.87 -14.57 26.80
N VAL A 23 -2.83 -15.34 26.28
CA VAL A 23 -2.99 -15.57 24.84
C VAL A 23 -3.33 -14.28 24.12
N PHE A 24 -4.21 -13.45 24.69
CA PHE A 24 -4.54 -12.15 24.13
C PHE A 24 -3.32 -11.23 24.09
N THR A 25 -2.54 -11.14 25.17
CA THR A 25 -1.30 -10.35 25.23
C THR A 25 -0.26 -10.83 24.21
N VAL A 26 -0.08 -12.15 24.06
CA VAL A 26 0.81 -12.74 23.05
C VAL A 26 0.35 -12.40 21.64
N TYR A 27 -0.96 -12.42 21.39
CA TYR A 27 -1.53 -12.03 20.10
C TYR A 27 -1.30 -10.55 19.78
N LEU A 28 -1.54 -9.64 20.73
CA LEU A 28 -1.22 -8.21 20.57
C LEU A 28 0.29 -8.03 20.30
N ALA A 29 1.15 -8.77 21.00
CA ALA A 29 2.58 -8.69 20.76
C ALA A 29 2.98 -9.20 19.36
N ALA A 30 2.35 -10.30 18.91
CA ALA A 30 2.61 -10.89 17.60
C ALA A 30 2.14 -10.02 16.41
N SER A 31 1.27 -9.04 16.64
CA SER A 31 0.89 -8.06 15.61
C SER A 31 1.92 -6.95 15.41
N GLU A 32 3.03 -6.96 16.16
CA GLU A 32 4.12 -5.98 16.09
C GLU A 32 3.72 -4.56 16.54
N GLU A 33 2.60 -4.42 17.26
CA GLU A 33 2.12 -3.15 17.83
C GLU A 33 2.08 -3.25 19.36
N GLY A 34 2.56 -2.22 20.07
CA GLY A 34 2.53 -2.14 21.54
C GLY A 34 3.40 -3.17 22.30
N TRP A 35 4.01 -4.14 21.62
CA TRP A 35 4.81 -5.21 22.26
C TRP A 35 6.05 -4.71 23.00
N VAL A 36 6.63 -3.58 22.56
CA VAL A 36 7.80 -2.96 23.18
C VAL A 36 7.46 -2.42 24.57
N TYR A 37 6.25 -1.85 24.74
CA TYR A 37 5.79 -1.37 26.04
C TYR A 37 5.64 -2.54 27.02
N VAL A 38 5.02 -3.64 26.58
CA VAL A 38 4.88 -4.86 27.40
C VAL A 38 6.24 -5.48 27.73
N LEU A 39 7.19 -5.46 26.79
CA LEU A 39 8.56 -5.90 27.05
C LEU A 39 9.21 -5.07 28.16
N TYR A 40 9.12 -3.74 28.10
CA TYR A 40 9.72 -2.87 29.12
C TYR A 40 9.10 -3.11 30.50
N ASP A 41 7.77 -3.23 30.59
CA ASP A 41 7.09 -3.55 31.85
C ASP A 41 7.55 -4.90 32.42
N CYS A 42 7.77 -5.89 31.55
CA CYS A 42 8.33 -7.19 31.94
C CYS A 42 9.79 -7.09 32.38
N MET A 43 10.60 -6.26 31.74
CA MET A 43 12.02 -6.05 32.11
C MET A 43 12.18 -5.36 33.46
N ASP A 44 11.24 -4.51 33.83
CA ASP A 44 11.21 -3.85 35.14
C ASP A 44 10.72 -4.77 36.26
N SER A 45 9.90 -5.78 35.91
CA SER A 45 9.29 -6.71 36.87
C SER A 45 10.00 -8.05 37.02
N LEU A 46 10.70 -8.51 35.99
CA LEU A 46 11.36 -9.83 35.90
C LEU A 46 12.84 -9.66 35.53
N PRO A 47 13.68 -10.70 35.66
CA PRO A 47 15.06 -10.62 35.19
C PRO A 47 15.12 -10.21 33.71
N SER A 48 15.73 -9.06 33.44
CA SER A 48 15.69 -8.38 32.13
C SER A 48 16.10 -9.27 30.95
N HIS A 49 17.10 -10.13 31.14
CA HIS A 49 17.56 -11.07 30.11
C HIS A 49 16.49 -12.11 29.72
N LEU A 50 15.66 -12.57 30.66
CA LEU A 50 14.59 -13.54 30.37
C LEU A 50 13.46 -12.89 29.59
N ALA A 51 13.03 -11.69 29.99
CA ALA A 51 12.02 -10.93 29.28
C ALA A 51 12.48 -10.63 27.84
N PHE A 52 13.72 -10.17 27.68
CA PHE A 52 14.29 -9.90 26.37
C PHE A 52 14.33 -11.14 25.46
N VAL A 53 14.83 -12.27 25.96
CA VAL A 53 14.89 -13.53 25.18
C VAL A 53 13.48 -14.03 24.81
N TYR A 54 12.53 -13.93 25.74
CA TYR A 54 11.14 -14.31 25.48
C TYR A 54 10.51 -13.49 24.35
N PHE A 55 10.55 -12.16 24.41
CA PHE A 55 9.93 -11.33 23.38
C PHE A 55 10.68 -11.41 22.05
N LEU A 56 12.01 -11.51 22.05
CA LEU A 56 12.77 -11.66 20.82
C LEU A 56 12.40 -12.95 20.07
N THR A 57 12.29 -14.08 20.80
CA THR A 57 11.87 -15.36 20.21
C THR A 57 10.40 -15.33 19.78
N LEU A 58 9.52 -14.70 20.56
CA LEU A 58 8.10 -14.53 20.22
C LEU A 58 7.94 -13.78 18.89
N ILE A 59 8.60 -12.63 18.72
CA ILE A 59 8.51 -11.83 17.50
C ILE A 59 9.09 -12.60 16.30
N PHE A 60 10.25 -13.23 16.47
CA PHE A 60 10.87 -14.01 15.40
C PHE A 60 9.95 -15.14 14.88
N PHE A 61 9.34 -15.93 15.78
CA PHE A 61 8.50 -17.06 15.37
C PHE A 61 7.09 -16.64 14.96
N LEU A 62 6.39 -15.81 15.76
CA LEU A 62 4.98 -15.51 15.49
C LEU A 62 4.81 -14.42 14.42
N ALA A 63 5.53 -13.31 14.55
CA ALA A 63 5.35 -12.17 13.65
C ALA A 63 6.10 -12.36 12.32
N TRP A 64 7.28 -12.98 12.36
CA TRP A 64 8.10 -13.15 11.16
C TRP A 64 7.87 -14.47 10.42
N LEU A 65 7.75 -15.58 11.13
CA LEU A 65 7.56 -16.88 10.48
C LEU A 65 6.08 -17.17 10.26
N VAL A 66 5.28 -17.27 11.33
CA VAL A 66 3.89 -17.73 11.25
C VAL A 66 3.03 -16.80 10.39
N LYS A 67 3.07 -15.48 10.63
CA LYS A 67 2.32 -14.48 9.83
C LYS A 67 2.64 -14.58 8.33
N ASN A 68 3.92 -14.68 7.97
CA ASN A 68 4.34 -14.76 6.57
C ASN A 68 3.96 -16.09 5.92
N VAL A 69 4.01 -17.21 6.66
CA VAL A 69 3.51 -18.50 6.17
C VAL A 69 2.01 -18.44 5.88
N PHE A 70 1.21 -17.84 6.77
CA PHE A 70 -0.22 -17.67 6.51
C PHE A 70 -0.48 -16.79 5.28
N ILE A 71 0.23 -15.67 5.13
CA ILE A 71 0.11 -14.81 3.95
C ILE A 71 0.44 -15.60 2.68
N ALA A 72 1.53 -16.37 2.69
CA ALA A 72 1.94 -17.19 1.54
C ALA A 72 0.88 -18.23 1.15
N VAL A 73 0.35 -19.00 2.11
CA VAL A 73 -0.70 -20.00 1.88
C VAL A 73 -1.97 -19.36 1.34
N ILE A 74 -2.39 -18.22 1.90
CA ILE A 74 -3.58 -17.52 1.42
C ILE A 74 -3.36 -16.98 0.01
N THR A 75 -2.19 -16.39 -0.28
CA THR A 75 -1.84 -15.94 -1.63
C THR A 75 -1.84 -17.10 -2.64
N GLU A 76 -1.32 -18.28 -2.27
CA GLU A 76 -1.32 -19.48 -3.11
C GLU A 76 -2.74 -19.99 -3.37
N THR A 77 -3.56 -20.15 -2.32
CA THR A 77 -4.97 -20.57 -2.48
C THR A 77 -5.79 -19.58 -3.31
N PHE A 78 -5.55 -18.27 -3.21
CA PHE A 78 -6.20 -17.29 -4.08
C PHE A 78 -5.71 -17.37 -5.52
N ALA A 79 -4.43 -17.65 -5.75
CA ALA A 79 -3.90 -17.90 -7.08
C ALA A 79 -4.57 -19.13 -7.71
N GLU A 80 -4.72 -20.22 -6.97
CA GLU A 80 -5.44 -21.42 -7.41
C GLU A 80 -6.92 -21.13 -7.73
N ILE A 81 -7.64 -20.47 -6.83
CA ILE A 81 -9.05 -20.08 -7.05
C ILE A 81 -9.16 -19.26 -8.33
N ARG A 82 -8.26 -18.30 -8.56
CA ARG A 82 -8.25 -17.49 -9.77
C ARG A 82 -8.00 -18.32 -11.02
N VAL A 83 -7.05 -19.27 -10.99
CA VAL A 83 -6.79 -20.17 -12.13
C VAL A 83 -8.04 -20.97 -12.46
N GLN A 84 -8.71 -21.54 -11.46
CA GLN A 84 -9.98 -22.25 -11.64
C GLN A 84 -11.07 -21.35 -12.22
N PHE A 85 -11.21 -20.12 -11.71
CA PHE A 85 -12.14 -19.14 -12.27
C PHE A 85 -11.78 -18.82 -13.72
N SER A 86 -10.51 -18.58 -14.03
CA SER A 86 -10.05 -18.33 -15.39
C SER A 86 -10.40 -19.50 -16.31
N GLU A 87 -10.14 -20.75 -15.92
CA GLU A 87 -10.49 -21.94 -16.68
C GLU A 87 -12.01 -22.09 -16.89
N MET A 88 -12.82 -21.73 -15.89
CA MET A 88 -14.28 -21.72 -16.02
C MET A 88 -14.78 -20.65 -16.99
N TRP A 89 -14.13 -19.49 -17.03
CA TRP A 89 -14.51 -18.35 -17.88
C TRP A 89 -13.80 -18.31 -19.24
N GLN A 90 -12.74 -19.11 -19.44
CA GLN A 90 -12.06 -19.30 -20.73
C GLN A 90 -12.94 -19.97 -21.80
N LYS A 91 -14.18 -20.40 -21.47
CA LYS A 91 -15.19 -20.80 -22.47
C LYS A 91 -15.92 -19.62 -23.14
N LYS A 92 -15.71 -18.37 -22.72
CA LYS A 92 -16.28 -17.18 -23.37
C LYS A 92 -15.35 -15.98 -23.19
N ASP A 93 -14.47 -15.81 -24.17
CA ASP A 93 -14.07 -14.54 -24.81
C ASP A 93 -12.61 -14.62 -25.26
N VAL A 94 -12.43 -15.04 -26.51
CA VAL A 94 -11.22 -14.76 -27.28
C VAL A 94 -11.41 -13.36 -27.86
N THR A 95 -10.64 -12.39 -27.38
CA THR A 95 -10.49 -11.11 -28.07
C THR A 95 -9.01 -10.82 -28.28
N LEU A 96 -8.73 -10.37 -29.51
CA LEU A 96 -7.42 -10.08 -30.09
C LEU A 96 -6.85 -8.82 -29.43
N ASP A 97 -5.67 -8.92 -28.82
CA ASP A 97 -4.89 -7.74 -28.46
C ASP A 97 -3.76 -7.55 -29.48
N GLU A 98 -3.82 -6.40 -30.16
CA GLU A 98 -2.80 -5.89 -31.08
C GLU A 98 -1.55 -5.43 -30.31
N GLU A 99 -0.39 -5.91 -30.76
CA GLU A 99 0.95 -5.46 -30.35
C GLU A 99 1.16 -3.96 -30.66
N PHE A 100 1.23 -3.10 -29.65
CA PHE A 100 1.90 -1.80 -29.75
C PHE A 100 3.36 -1.93 -29.32
N GLY A 101 4.23 -2.28 -30.28
CA GLY A 101 5.69 -2.15 -30.11
C GLY A 101 6.12 -0.69 -30.28
N GLN A 102 6.74 -0.09 -29.26
CA GLN A 102 7.47 1.17 -29.39
C GLN A 102 8.98 0.89 -29.41
N ARG A 103 9.65 1.41 -30.46
CA ARG A 103 11.11 1.43 -30.63
C ARG A 103 11.71 2.62 -29.88
N LEU A 104 12.81 2.39 -29.18
CA LEU A 104 13.66 3.41 -28.55
C LEU A 104 14.81 3.78 -29.49
N GLU A 105 15.08 5.08 -29.65
CA GLU A 105 16.25 5.60 -30.35
C GLU A 105 17.12 6.37 -29.35
N LYS A 106 18.43 6.12 -29.39
CA LYS A 106 19.42 6.62 -28.42
C LYS A 106 20.09 7.89 -28.98
N TYR A 107 20.21 8.94 -28.17
CA TYR A 107 21.07 10.10 -28.44
C TYR A 107 22.32 10.08 -27.56
N ASP A 108 23.41 10.69 -28.05
CA ASP A 108 24.78 10.61 -27.50
C ASP A 108 25.08 11.56 -26.31
N ASP A 109 24.13 12.38 -25.86
CA ASP A 109 24.34 13.25 -24.71
C ASP A 109 23.69 12.67 -23.45
N GLY A 110 24.50 11.99 -22.64
CA GLY A 110 24.10 11.31 -21.42
C GLY A 110 23.45 12.18 -20.34
N TRP A 111 22.86 11.52 -19.36
CA TRP A 111 22.14 12.13 -18.24
C TRP A 111 23.07 12.91 -17.30
N ARG A 112 22.73 14.17 -16.99
CA ARG A 112 23.32 14.91 -15.85
C ARG A 112 22.25 15.22 -14.81
N LEU A 113 22.47 14.70 -13.60
CA LEU A 113 21.75 15.05 -12.39
C LEU A 113 22.41 16.28 -11.75
N ILE A 114 21.67 17.37 -11.61
CA ILE A 114 22.02 18.47 -10.70
C ILE A 114 21.12 18.30 -9.48
N ARG A 115 21.73 18.04 -8.32
CA ARG A 115 21.02 18.09 -7.03
C ARG A 115 20.77 19.57 -6.72
N LEU A 116 19.51 19.96 -6.61
CA LEU A 116 19.14 21.15 -5.87
C LEU A 116 18.97 20.70 -4.42
N ASP A 117 19.97 21.03 -3.61
CA ASP A 117 20.00 20.71 -2.19
C ASP A 117 18.72 21.19 -1.50
N ALA A 118 18.06 20.22 -0.87
CA ALA A 118 17.07 20.43 0.15
C ALA A 118 17.82 20.77 1.44
N ASP A 119 18.02 22.05 1.69
CA ASP A 119 17.94 22.63 3.03
C ASP A 119 18.15 24.14 2.94
N VAL A 120 17.07 24.92 3.00
CA VAL A 120 17.16 26.22 3.65
C VAL A 120 15.83 26.55 4.32
N ASN A 121 15.88 26.49 5.64
CA ASN A 121 14.93 27.06 6.58
C ASN A 121 14.80 28.58 6.33
N TYR A 122 13.68 29.10 5.81
CA TYR A 122 13.38 30.54 5.88
C TYR A 122 11.88 30.85 5.82
N GLU A 123 11.36 31.33 6.94
CA GLU A 123 10.15 32.14 7.03
C GLU A 123 10.27 33.37 6.09
N GLY A 124 9.41 33.50 5.07
CA GLY A 124 9.31 34.72 4.27
C GLY A 124 8.53 34.63 2.94
N PRO A 125 8.15 35.78 2.35
CA PRO A 125 7.30 35.91 1.14
C PRO A 125 7.92 35.35 -0.16
N LYS A 126 9.17 34.88 -0.11
CA LYS A 126 9.90 34.32 -1.26
C LYS A 126 9.39 32.93 -1.66
N HIS A 127 8.91 32.10 -0.72
CA HIS A 127 8.33 30.79 -1.03
C HIS A 127 6.97 30.89 -1.74
N ALA A 128 6.14 31.87 -1.37
CA ALA A 128 4.88 32.15 -2.05
C ALA A 128 5.13 32.57 -3.51
N LEU A 129 6.15 33.41 -3.75
CA LEU A 129 6.52 33.84 -5.10
C LEU A 129 7.02 32.69 -5.98
N GLN A 130 7.87 31.80 -5.44
CA GLN A 130 8.34 30.61 -6.16
C GLN A 130 7.18 29.66 -6.49
N THR A 131 6.27 29.42 -5.52
CA THR A 131 5.12 28.53 -5.70
C THR A 131 4.14 29.06 -6.74
N VAL A 132 3.88 30.36 -6.75
CA VAL A 132 3.07 31.03 -7.77
C VAL A 132 3.78 30.99 -9.13
N GLY A 133 5.10 31.22 -9.17
CA GLY A 133 5.91 31.15 -10.39
C GLY A 133 5.86 29.78 -11.08
N PHE A 134 6.08 28.69 -10.34
CA PHE A 134 5.96 27.33 -10.89
C PHE A 134 4.52 27.02 -11.35
N THR A 135 3.51 27.46 -10.60
CA THR A 135 2.10 27.24 -10.98
C THR A 135 1.74 27.94 -12.29
N LEU A 136 2.22 29.16 -12.50
CA LEU A 136 2.02 29.90 -13.76
C LEU A 136 2.71 29.20 -14.95
N LEU A 137 3.93 28.71 -14.76
CA LEU A 137 4.67 27.97 -15.80
C LEU A 137 3.88 26.72 -16.24
N PHE A 138 3.38 25.93 -15.29
CA PHE A 138 2.61 24.73 -15.60
C PHE A 138 1.23 25.02 -16.22
N ASN A 139 0.60 26.14 -15.83
CA ASN A 139 -0.63 26.59 -16.49
C ASN A 139 -0.37 26.99 -17.94
N LEU A 140 0.75 27.66 -18.21
CA LEU A 140 1.15 28.04 -19.56
C LEU A 140 1.48 26.82 -20.43
N GLU A 141 2.19 25.84 -19.90
CA GLU A 141 2.41 24.54 -20.55
C GLU A 141 1.08 23.84 -20.90
N CYS A 142 0.13 23.82 -19.96
CA CYS A 142 -1.19 23.24 -20.18
C CYS A 142 -1.99 23.99 -21.26
N LEU A 143 -1.93 25.32 -21.27
CA LEU A 143 -2.58 26.15 -22.29
C LEU A 143 -1.99 25.90 -23.68
N ILE A 144 -0.66 25.83 -23.80
CA ILE A 144 0.02 25.49 -25.06
C ILE A 144 -0.44 24.11 -25.56
N LYS A 145 -0.50 23.10 -24.69
CA LYS A 145 -1.01 21.76 -25.04
C LYS A 145 -2.46 21.80 -25.52
N ILE A 146 -3.34 22.57 -24.88
CA ILE A 146 -4.73 22.73 -25.30
C ILE A 146 -4.82 23.40 -26.67
N SER A 147 -4.03 24.44 -26.92
CA SER A 147 -3.98 25.15 -28.20
C SER A 147 -3.46 24.28 -29.35
N CYS A 148 -2.43 23.45 -29.12
CA CYS A 148 -1.86 22.59 -30.16
C CYS A 148 -2.74 21.38 -30.52
N TYR A 149 -3.34 20.71 -29.54
CA TYR A 149 -4.12 19.49 -29.78
C TYR A 149 -5.62 19.75 -30.02
N GLY A 150 -6.13 20.90 -29.56
CA GLY A 150 -7.56 21.22 -29.53
C GLY A 150 -8.27 20.61 -28.31
N LEU A 151 -9.22 21.35 -27.73
CA LEU A 151 -9.88 21.02 -26.46
C LEU A 151 -10.53 19.61 -26.45
N ARG A 152 -11.17 19.21 -27.56
CA ARG A 152 -11.82 17.90 -27.68
C ARG A 152 -10.83 16.73 -27.67
N ASN A 153 -9.71 16.86 -28.38
CA ASN A 153 -8.70 15.80 -28.43
C ASN A 153 -7.88 15.74 -27.14
N PHE A 154 -7.63 16.92 -26.54
CA PHE A 154 -6.99 17.03 -25.23
C PHE A 154 -7.81 16.32 -24.14
N LEU A 155 -9.12 16.58 -24.07
CA LEU A 155 -10.05 15.91 -23.16
C LEU A 155 -10.41 14.48 -23.58
N ARG A 156 -9.82 13.91 -24.62
CA ARG A 156 -10.01 12.47 -24.93
C ARG A 156 -8.93 11.62 -24.27
N ARG A 157 -7.72 12.16 -24.08
CA ARG A 157 -6.57 11.45 -23.50
C ARG A 157 -6.57 11.56 -21.96
N GLY A 158 -6.55 10.42 -21.27
CA GLY A 158 -6.62 10.37 -19.80
C GLY A 158 -5.52 11.17 -19.09
N ILE A 159 -4.30 11.14 -19.63
CA ILE A 159 -3.17 11.88 -19.03
C ILE A 159 -3.37 13.40 -19.06
N PHE A 160 -3.87 13.94 -20.17
CA PHE A 160 -4.08 15.37 -20.33
C PHE A 160 -5.25 15.86 -19.47
N LYS A 161 -6.27 15.02 -19.25
CA LYS A 161 -7.32 15.28 -18.24
C LYS A 161 -6.71 15.40 -16.84
N PHE A 162 -5.82 14.48 -16.47
CA PHE A 162 -5.15 14.50 -15.16
C PHE A 162 -4.27 15.75 -14.98
N GLU A 163 -3.45 16.08 -15.98
CA GLU A 163 -2.62 17.30 -15.95
C GLU A 163 -3.46 18.57 -15.80
N MET A 164 -4.61 18.66 -16.49
CA MET A 164 -5.52 19.79 -16.41
C MET A 164 -6.18 19.91 -15.03
N ILE A 165 -6.61 18.79 -14.43
CA ILE A 165 -7.16 18.77 -13.06
C ILE A 165 -6.11 19.30 -12.07
N LEU A 166 -4.86 18.87 -12.21
CA LEU A 166 -3.76 19.37 -11.37
C LEU A 166 -3.49 20.86 -11.56
N CYS A 167 -3.55 21.37 -12.80
CA CYS A 167 -3.38 22.80 -13.08
C CYS A 167 -4.52 23.64 -12.46
N ILE A 168 -5.77 23.19 -12.60
CA ILE A 168 -6.93 23.86 -12.00
C ILE A 168 -6.82 23.86 -10.47
N GLY A 169 -6.57 22.70 -9.86
CA GLY A 169 -6.44 22.59 -8.40
C GLY A 169 -5.27 23.40 -7.84
N SER A 170 -4.12 23.42 -8.53
CA SER A 170 -2.95 24.22 -8.14
C SER A 170 -3.20 25.73 -8.28
N SER A 171 -3.98 26.15 -9.27
CA SER A 171 -4.38 27.54 -9.48
C SER A 171 -5.33 28.02 -8.39
N ILE A 172 -6.26 27.17 -7.97
CA ILE A 172 -7.17 27.46 -6.85
C ILE A 172 -6.37 27.60 -5.54
N ASN A 173 -5.33 26.78 -5.34
CA ASN A 173 -4.45 26.89 -4.17
C ASN A 173 -3.61 28.19 -4.13
N ALA A 174 -3.38 28.85 -5.26
CA ALA A 174 -2.62 30.09 -5.32
C ALA A 174 -3.40 31.30 -4.76
N ILE A 175 -4.72 31.17 -4.59
CA ILE A 175 -5.57 32.20 -4.00
C ILE A 175 -5.41 32.17 -2.48
N LYS A 176 -5.05 33.31 -1.87
CA LYS A 176 -4.77 33.44 -0.43
C LYS A 176 -5.85 32.83 0.47
N TYR A 177 -7.12 33.03 0.12
CA TYR A 177 -8.26 32.46 0.86
C TYR A 177 -8.24 30.92 0.95
N PHE A 178 -7.83 30.24 -0.13
CA PHE A 178 -7.76 28.78 -0.18
C PHE A 178 -6.44 28.24 0.37
N TYR A 179 -5.36 29.01 0.23
CA TYR A 179 -4.05 28.69 0.79
C TYR A 179 -4.11 28.58 2.32
N ASP A 180 -4.76 29.55 2.99
CA ASP A 180 -4.89 29.56 4.45
C ASP A 180 -5.72 28.38 5.00
N ARG A 181 -6.54 27.74 4.15
CA ARG A 181 -7.40 26.60 4.49
C ARG A 181 -6.79 25.23 4.15
N ASN A 182 -5.65 25.19 3.45
CA ASN A 182 -4.89 23.99 3.09
C ASN A 182 -5.62 22.87 2.30
N TYR A 183 -6.84 23.08 1.81
CA TYR A 183 -7.56 22.04 1.06
C TYR A 183 -6.95 21.70 -0.31
N PHE A 184 -6.38 22.69 -1.00
CA PHE A 184 -5.88 22.53 -2.36
C PHE A 184 -4.37 22.28 -2.43
N THR A 185 -3.69 22.23 -1.28
CA THR A 185 -2.27 21.93 -1.17
C THR A 185 -1.94 20.52 -1.68
N TYR A 186 -2.89 19.57 -1.59
CA TYR A 186 -2.75 18.23 -2.17
C TYR A 186 -2.49 18.27 -3.69
N PHE A 187 -3.17 19.15 -4.44
CA PHE A 187 -2.94 19.27 -5.89
C PHE A 187 -1.52 19.72 -6.21
N GLN A 188 -0.90 20.51 -5.32
CA GLN A 188 0.49 20.91 -5.46
C GLN A 188 1.44 19.74 -5.22
N ALA A 189 1.17 18.88 -4.23
CA ALA A 189 1.96 17.68 -3.97
C ALA A 189 1.84 16.64 -5.09
N PHE A 190 0.62 16.43 -5.62
CA PHE A 190 0.37 15.50 -6.72
C PHE A 190 1.05 15.92 -8.05
N ARG A 191 1.57 17.15 -8.18
CA ARG A 191 2.41 17.54 -9.34
C ARG A 191 3.65 16.66 -9.48
N LEU A 192 4.17 16.11 -8.37
CA LEU A 192 5.30 15.18 -8.39
C LEU A 192 5.01 13.92 -9.21
N LEU A 193 3.73 13.51 -9.38
CA LEU A 193 3.37 12.38 -10.23
C LEU A 193 3.71 12.62 -11.72
N ARG A 194 3.88 13.88 -12.15
CA ARG A 194 4.37 14.17 -13.51
C ARG A 194 5.81 13.70 -13.71
N LEU A 195 6.61 13.57 -12.65
CA LEU A 195 7.97 13.02 -12.70
C LEU A 195 7.99 11.54 -13.08
N ILE A 196 6.88 10.81 -12.92
CA ILE A 196 6.76 9.43 -13.42
C ILE A 196 7.08 9.38 -14.91
N LYS A 197 6.64 10.38 -15.67
CA LYS A 197 6.89 10.50 -17.11
C LYS A 197 8.28 10.99 -17.48
N ALA A 198 9.05 11.49 -16.50
CA ALA A 198 10.43 11.88 -16.73
C ALA A 198 11.35 10.65 -16.89
N SER A 199 10.92 9.48 -16.38
CA SER A 199 11.67 8.22 -16.49
C SER A 199 10.81 7.14 -17.15
N PRO A 200 11.17 6.65 -18.35
CA PRO A 200 10.42 5.58 -19.01
C PRO A 200 10.41 4.30 -18.16
N ILE A 201 11.48 4.05 -17.38
CA ILE A 201 11.55 2.90 -16.47
C ILE A 201 10.49 2.98 -15.37
N LEU A 202 10.30 4.17 -14.79
CA LEU A 202 9.32 4.38 -13.73
C LEU A 202 7.90 4.36 -14.29
N GLU A 203 7.68 4.95 -15.47
CA GLU A 203 6.41 4.88 -16.19
C GLU A 203 6.01 3.43 -16.46
N ASP A 204 6.92 2.63 -17.05
CA ASP A 204 6.68 1.21 -17.33
C ASP A 204 6.41 0.40 -16.06
N PHE A 205 7.15 0.69 -14.98
CA PHE A 205 6.95 0.03 -13.68
C PHE A 205 5.58 0.34 -13.08
N VAL A 206 5.15 1.61 -13.10
CA VAL A 206 3.84 2.04 -12.61
C VAL A 206 2.74 1.40 -13.44
N TRP A 207 2.85 1.41 -14.77
CA TRP A 207 1.90 0.72 -15.64
C TRP A 207 1.82 -0.77 -15.37
N LYS A 208 2.96 -1.42 -15.08
CA LYS A 208 3.00 -2.84 -14.76
C LYS A 208 2.35 -3.15 -13.41
N ILE A 209 2.65 -2.39 -12.35
CA ILE A 209 2.03 -2.58 -11.03
C ILE A 209 0.52 -2.35 -11.07
N PHE A 210 0.10 -1.27 -11.75
CA PHE A 210 -1.29 -0.86 -11.84
C PHE A 210 -2.00 -1.43 -13.08
N SER A 211 -1.49 -2.56 -13.64
CA SER A 211 -2.04 -3.37 -14.74
C SER A 211 -3.57 -3.30 -14.81
N PRO A 212 -4.20 -3.31 -16.01
CA PRO A 212 -5.46 -2.62 -16.32
C PRO A 212 -6.35 -2.45 -15.10
N GLY A 213 -6.51 -1.20 -14.63
CA GLY A 213 -7.07 -0.85 -13.32
C GLY A 213 -8.44 -1.44 -12.95
N LYS A 214 -9.07 -2.21 -13.84
CA LYS A 214 -10.21 -3.08 -13.57
C LYS A 214 -9.94 -4.09 -12.44
N LYS A 215 -8.77 -4.75 -12.40
CA LYS A 215 -8.47 -5.77 -11.36
C LYS A 215 -8.19 -5.13 -10.00
N LEU A 216 -7.22 -4.23 -9.96
CA LEU A 216 -6.85 -3.54 -8.72
C LEU A 216 -7.99 -2.63 -8.21
N GLY A 217 -8.70 -1.95 -9.11
CA GLY A 217 -9.83 -1.09 -8.75
C GLY A 217 -10.99 -1.86 -8.11
N GLY A 218 -11.28 -3.07 -8.60
CA GLY A 218 -12.27 -3.97 -7.97
C GLY A 218 -11.89 -4.34 -6.53
N LEU A 219 -10.60 -4.67 -6.30
CA LEU A 219 -10.09 -4.94 -4.94
C LEU A 219 -10.19 -3.72 -4.04
N VAL A 220 -9.79 -2.54 -4.52
CA VAL A 220 -9.87 -1.28 -3.75
C VAL A 220 -11.32 -0.98 -3.36
N ILE A 221 -12.27 -1.10 -4.29
CA ILE A 221 -13.69 -0.91 -4.00
C ILE A 221 -14.18 -1.93 -2.97
N PHE A 222 -13.83 -3.21 -3.14
CA PHE A 222 -14.15 -4.25 -2.16
C PHE A 222 -13.64 -3.90 -0.76
N THR A 223 -12.40 -3.43 -0.62
CA THR A 223 -11.88 -2.99 0.68
C THR A 223 -12.62 -1.80 1.25
N ILE A 224 -12.95 -0.79 0.43
CA ILE A 224 -13.72 0.37 0.89
C ILE A 224 -15.11 -0.07 1.38
N THR A 225 -15.80 -0.93 0.62
CA THR A 225 -17.09 -1.49 1.01
C THR A 225 -16.98 -2.31 2.29
N PHE A 226 -15.97 -3.16 2.42
CA PHE A 226 -15.72 -3.93 3.64
C PHE A 226 -15.50 -3.02 4.86
N VAL A 227 -14.67 -1.97 4.72
CA VAL A 227 -14.42 -1.00 5.79
C VAL A 227 -15.71 -0.28 6.18
N ILE A 228 -16.55 0.11 5.22
CA ILE A 228 -17.85 0.75 5.51
C ILE A 228 -18.76 -0.20 6.28
N ILE A 229 -18.88 -1.46 5.85
CA ILE A 229 -19.71 -2.47 6.53
C ILE A 229 -19.19 -2.74 7.94
N ALA A 230 -17.88 -2.94 8.10
CA ALA A 230 -17.25 -3.18 9.39
C ALA A 230 -17.40 -1.98 10.33
N SER A 231 -17.30 -0.76 9.81
CA SER A 231 -17.55 0.47 10.57
C SER A 231 -19.00 0.59 10.99
N ALA A 232 -19.95 0.23 10.13
CA ALA A 232 -21.38 0.21 10.47
C ALA A 232 -21.68 -0.84 11.56
N ILE A 233 -21.11 -2.04 11.46
CA ILE A 233 -21.24 -3.08 12.51
C ILE A 233 -20.65 -2.60 13.83
N SER A 234 -19.43 -2.06 13.80
CA SER A 234 -18.74 -1.51 14.99
C SER A 234 -19.57 -0.40 15.62
N LEU A 235 -20.12 0.51 14.81
CA LEU A 235 -20.99 1.57 15.28
C LEU A 235 -22.20 0.99 16.01
N GLN A 236 -22.91 0.03 15.42
CA GLN A 236 -24.08 -0.57 16.08
C GLN A 236 -23.71 -1.34 17.36
N LEU A 237 -22.56 -2.00 17.39
CA LEU A 237 -22.11 -2.81 18.52
C LEU A 237 -21.68 -1.93 19.71
N PHE A 238 -21.04 -0.80 19.45
CA PHE A 238 -20.43 0.04 20.50
C PHE A 238 -21.15 1.36 20.76
N TYR A 239 -22.19 1.70 19.99
CA TYR A 239 -22.98 2.93 20.19
C TYR A 239 -23.63 3.02 21.57
N ALA A 240 -24.00 1.90 22.16
CA ALA A 240 -24.68 1.84 23.46
C ALA A 240 -23.72 1.72 24.66
N VAL A 241 -22.40 1.70 24.46
CA VAL A 241 -21.43 1.57 25.55
C VAL A 241 -21.31 2.91 26.30
N PRO A 242 -21.74 2.99 27.57
CA PRO A 242 -21.63 4.22 28.35
C PRO A 242 -20.16 4.57 28.60
N ASN A 243 -19.83 5.87 28.61
CA ASN A 243 -18.48 6.41 28.83
C ASN A 243 -17.45 6.26 27.70
N LEU A 244 -17.86 5.84 26.48
CA LEU A 244 -16.98 5.86 25.32
C LEU A 244 -16.84 7.27 24.71
N TYR A 245 -16.43 8.26 25.52
CA TYR A 245 -16.36 9.67 25.12
C TYR A 245 -15.21 10.00 24.14
N HIS A 246 -14.33 9.03 23.84
CA HIS A 246 -13.09 9.25 23.09
C HIS A 246 -13.10 8.81 21.61
N PHE A 247 -14.23 8.87 20.89
CA PHE A 247 -14.18 8.87 19.43
C PHE A 247 -13.58 10.17 18.84
N HIS A 248 -13.48 11.24 19.63
CA HIS A 248 -12.88 12.52 19.22
C HIS A 248 -11.35 12.56 19.34
N THR A 249 -10.76 11.65 20.11
CA THR A 249 -9.31 11.51 20.28
C THR A 249 -9.02 10.05 19.99
N PHE A 250 -8.96 9.72 18.70
CA PHE A 250 -8.32 8.47 18.28
C PHE A 250 -6.99 8.38 19.04
N PRO A 251 -6.67 7.26 19.70
CA PRO A 251 -5.35 7.11 20.31
C PRO A 251 -4.32 7.40 19.21
N GLN A 252 -3.37 8.27 19.52
CA GLN A 252 -2.33 8.65 18.56
C GLN A 252 -1.42 7.46 18.21
N GLU A 253 -1.55 6.34 18.94
CA GLU A 253 -0.75 5.14 18.79
C GLU A 253 -1.66 3.90 18.70
N GLY A 254 -1.51 3.12 17.62
CA GLY A 254 -1.90 1.71 17.52
C GLY A 254 -3.40 1.32 17.55
N TRP A 255 -3.73 0.21 16.87
CA TRP A 255 -5.07 -0.40 17.01
C TRP A 255 -5.22 -1.10 18.37
N THR A 256 -4.11 -1.53 18.96
CA THR A 256 -4.10 -2.24 20.25
C THR A 256 -4.61 -1.33 21.37
N ASP A 257 -4.24 -0.05 21.37
CA ASP A 257 -4.64 0.90 22.42
C ASP A 257 -6.13 1.18 22.34
N PHE A 258 -6.65 1.31 21.11
CA PHE A 258 -8.08 1.44 20.88
C PHE A 258 -8.84 0.23 21.43
N VAL A 259 -8.39 -0.98 21.15
CA VAL A 259 -9.05 -2.20 21.65
C VAL A 259 -9.03 -2.25 23.18
N VAL A 260 -7.89 -1.97 23.81
CA VAL A 260 -7.77 -1.97 25.27
C VAL A 260 -8.70 -0.93 25.90
N GLU A 261 -8.82 0.25 25.30
CA GLU A 261 -9.72 1.30 25.80
C GLU A 261 -11.19 0.90 25.68
N VAL A 262 -11.59 0.29 24.55
CA VAL A 262 -12.95 -0.24 24.37
C VAL A 262 -13.24 -1.36 25.39
N LEU A 263 -12.27 -2.25 25.64
CA LEU A 263 -12.42 -3.29 26.66
C LEU A 263 -12.54 -2.71 28.08
N ARG A 264 -11.82 -1.63 28.40
CA ARG A 264 -11.94 -0.93 29.69
C ARG A 264 -13.33 -0.29 29.88
N ALA A 265 -13.90 0.29 28.83
CA ALA A 265 -15.21 0.92 28.86
C ALA A 265 -16.38 -0.08 28.87
N THR A 266 -16.16 -1.30 28.41
CA THR A 266 -17.18 -2.35 28.29
C THR A 266 -17.48 -3.03 29.63
N ASP A 267 -18.70 -3.54 29.82
CA ASP A 267 -19.07 -4.39 30.96
C ASP A 267 -18.17 -5.64 31.05
N ASP A 268 -17.74 -6.04 32.25
CA ASP A 268 -16.82 -7.17 32.49
C ASP A 268 -17.33 -8.48 31.86
N LYS A 269 -18.65 -8.68 31.80
CA LYS A 269 -19.26 -9.88 31.19
C LYS A 269 -19.12 -9.91 29.67
N LEU A 270 -19.01 -8.75 29.04
CA LEU A 270 -18.95 -8.60 27.58
C LEU A 270 -17.51 -8.50 27.05
N VAL A 271 -16.53 -8.19 27.90
CA VAL A 271 -15.09 -8.15 27.59
C VAL A 271 -14.62 -9.31 26.71
N PRO A 272 -14.87 -10.60 27.02
CA PRO A 272 -14.36 -11.69 26.19
C PRO A 272 -14.97 -11.70 24.78
N PHE A 273 -16.24 -11.32 24.63
CA PHE A 273 -16.90 -11.26 23.33
C PHE A 273 -16.37 -10.10 22.48
N VAL A 274 -16.14 -8.95 23.11
CA VAL A 274 -15.56 -7.77 22.44
C VAL A 274 -14.11 -8.03 22.03
N ALA A 275 -13.32 -8.71 22.86
CA ALA A 275 -11.95 -9.11 22.52
C ALA A 275 -11.95 -10.06 21.32
N ILE A 276 -12.80 -11.10 21.32
CA ILE A 276 -12.92 -12.03 20.19
C ILE A 276 -13.31 -11.30 18.90
N TYR A 277 -14.24 -10.34 18.97
CA TYR A 277 -14.62 -9.52 17.82
C TYR A 277 -13.43 -8.78 17.21
N PHE A 278 -12.65 -8.07 18.03
CA PHE A 278 -11.49 -7.31 17.54
C PHE A 278 -10.36 -8.21 17.02
N VAL A 279 -10.08 -9.32 17.69
CA VAL A 279 -9.10 -10.31 17.23
C VAL A 279 -9.55 -10.88 15.87
N ALA A 280 -10.80 -11.31 15.74
CA ALA A 280 -11.32 -11.85 14.49
C ALA A 280 -11.31 -10.81 13.35
N TYR A 281 -11.70 -9.57 13.64
CA TYR A 281 -11.63 -8.47 12.67
C TYR A 281 -10.20 -8.19 12.23
N HIS A 282 -9.27 -8.04 13.17
CA HIS A 282 -7.86 -7.79 12.87
C HIS A 282 -7.24 -8.95 12.08
N LEU A 283 -7.49 -10.21 12.47
CA LEU A 283 -7.05 -11.39 11.73
C LEU A 283 -7.60 -11.40 10.30
N PHE A 284 -8.89 -11.09 10.13
CA PHE A 284 -9.50 -11.06 8.80
C PHE A 284 -8.85 -9.98 7.91
N VAL A 285 -8.70 -8.76 8.41
CA VAL A 285 -8.10 -7.67 7.63
C VAL A 285 -6.63 -7.95 7.32
N THR A 286 -5.84 -8.35 8.33
CA THR A 286 -4.41 -8.57 8.13
C THR A 286 -4.11 -9.82 7.32
N LEU A 287 -4.85 -10.91 7.47
CA LEU A 287 -4.57 -12.15 6.75
C LEU A 287 -5.27 -12.23 5.40
N ILE A 288 -6.49 -11.70 5.25
CA ILE A 288 -7.23 -11.82 3.98
C ILE A 288 -7.01 -10.58 3.12
N VAL A 289 -7.26 -9.38 3.65
CA VAL A 289 -7.17 -8.15 2.85
C VAL A 289 -5.73 -7.87 2.41
N LEU A 290 -4.74 -7.95 3.31
CA LEU A 290 -3.35 -7.72 2.90
C LEU A 290 -2.86 -8.80 1.93
N SER A 291 -3.18 -10.09 2.18
CA SER A 291 -2.79 -11.17 1.27
C SER A 291 -3.44 -11.05 -0.10
N LEU A 292 -4.66 -10.50 -0.20
CA LEU A 292 -5.30 -10.18 -1.47
C LEU A 292 -4.58 -9.04 -2.21
N PHE A 293 -4.15 -7.99 -1.50
CA PHE A 293 -3.34 -6.93 -2.09
C PHE A 293 -2.01 -7.47 -2.60
N VAL A 294 -1.31 -8.28 -1.79
CA VAL A 294 -0.06 -8.94 -2.19
C VAL A 294 -0.30 -9.83 -3.41
N ALA A 295 -1.34 -10.66 -3.41
CA ALA A 295 -1.67 -11.53 -4.52
C ALA A 295 -1.96 -10.76 -5.82
N VAL A 296 -2.76 -9.70 -5.77
CA VAL A 296 -3.07 -8.88 -6.95
C VAL A 296 -1.85 -8.13 -7.47
N ILE A 297 -1.02 -7.58 -6.57
CA ILE A 297 0.22 -6.90 -6.98
C ILE A 297 1.21 -7.91 -7.58
N LEU A 298 1.33 -9.10 -6.98
CA LEU A 298 2.20 -10.16 -7.48
C LEU A 298 1.73 -10.63 -8.86
N ASP A 299 0.43 -10.82 -9.08
CA ASP A 299 -0.16 -11.14 -10.40
C ASP A 299 0.11 -10.03 -11.42
N ASN A 300 0.06 -8.76 -11.01
CA ASN A 300 0.39 -7.63 -11.89
C ASN A 300 1.90 -7.52 -12.20
N LEU A 301 2.76 -7.91 -11.25
CA LEU A 301 4.22 -7.92 -11.42
C LEU A 301 4.73 -9.16 -12.15
N GLU A 302 4.02 -10.27 -12.06
CA GLU A 302 4.31 -11.48 -12.80
C GLU A 302 4.23 -11.20 -14.30
N MET A 303 5.23 -11.71 -15.02
CA MET A 303 5.17 -11.67 -16.47
C MET A 303 4.11 -12.62 -16.97
N ASP A 304 3.29 -12.15 -17.91
CA ASP A 304 2.33 -12.98 -18.66
C ASP A 304 3.04 -14.25 -19.17
N GLU A 305 2.41 -15.40 -18.96
CA GLU A 305 2.98 -16.69 -19.36
C GLU A 305 3.29 -16.73 -20.85
N GLU A 306 2.44 -16.11 -21.67
CA GLU A 306 2.67 -16.01 -23.11
C GLU A 306 3.92 -15.18 -23.43
N LEU A 307 4.14 -14.07 -22.70
CA LEU A 307 5.36 -13.29 -22.85
C LEU A 307 6.61 -14.05 -22.35
N LYS A 308 6.49 -14.87 -21.30
CA LYS A 308 7.57 -15.77 -20.85
C LYS A 308 7.90 -16.79 -21.94
N LYS A 309 6.90 -17.44 -22.54
CA LYS A 309 7.06 -18.40 -23.65
C LYS A 309 7.70 -17.74 -24.87
N VAL A 310 7.22 -16.56 -25.29
CA VAL A 310 7.80 -15.82 -26.42
C VAL A 310 9.26 -15.45 -26.16
N LYS A 311 9.61 -14.98 -24.96
CA LYS A 311 11.02 -14.69 -24.62
C LYS A 311 11.89 -15.95 -24.62
N GLN A 312 11.38 -17.07 -24.12
CA GLN A 312 12.09 -18.37 -24.16
C GLN A 312 12.29 -18.85 -25.60
N LEU A 313 11.27 -18.73 -26.45
CA LEU A 313 11.36 -19.07 -27.87
C LEU A 313 12.38 -18.20 -28.59
N ARG A 314 12.34 -16.87 -28.43
CA ARG A 314 13.34 -15.96 -29.02
C ARG A 314 14.76 -16.25 -28.53
N ALA A 315 14.94 -16.58 -27.25
CA ALA A 315 16.25 -16.97 -26.72
C ALA A 315 16.74 -18.28 -27.37
N ARG A 316 15.84 -19.25 -27.56
CA ARG A 316 16.16 -20.52 -28.24
C ARG A 316 16.49 -20.32 -29.72
N GLU A 317 15.77 -19.44 -30.41
CA GLU A 317 16.05 -19.05 -31.80
C GLU A 317 17.41 -18.37 -31.93
N ALA A 318 17.72 -17.39 -31.08
CA ALA A 318 19.03 -16.71 -31.09
C ALA A 318 20.21 -17.68 -30.87
N VAL A 319 20.03 -18.67 -30.00
CA VAL A 319 21.03 -19.73 -29.78
C VAL A 319 21.15 -20.62 -31.01
N ARG A 320 20.04 -21.03 -31.63
CA ARG A 320 20.05 -21.84 -32.86
C ARG A 320 20.77 -21.11 -34.00
N ASP A 321 20.43 -19.84 -34.22
CA ASP A 321 21.01 -19.02 -35.28
C ASP A 321 22.53 -18.82 -35.07
N PHE A 322 22.99 -18.72 -33.81
CA PHE A 322 24.41 -18.69 -33.46
C PHE A 322 25.14 -20.00 -33.80
N TYR A 323 24.53 -21.15 -33.52
CA TYR A 323 25.11 -22.45 -33.90
C TYR A 323 25.15 -22.65 -35.42
N GLU A 324 24.10 -22.22 -36.13
CA GLU A 324 24.06 -22.29 -37.60
C GLU A 324 25.15 -21.40 -38.23
N PHE A 325 25.36 -20.20 -37.68
CA PHE A 325 26.46 -19.32 -38.07
C PHE A 325 27.85 -19.95 -37.84
N LEU A 326 28.06 -20.58 -36.68
CA LEU A 326 29.31 -21.30 -36.38
C LEU A 326 29.56 -22.46 -37.35
N PHE A 327 28.52 -23.25 -37.64
CA PHE A 327 28.61 -24.37 -38.58
C PHE A 327 28.95 -23.90 -40.00
N LEU A 328 28.35 -22.80 -40.47
CA LEU A 328 28.67 -22.20 -41.77
C LEU A 328 30.11 -21.65 -41.83
N LEU A 329 30.64 -21.13 -40.72
CA LEU A 329 32.03 -20.70 -40.63
C LEU A 329 33.01 -21.88 -40.68
N GLU A 330 32.65 -23.02 -40.09
CA GLU A 330 33.45 -24.24 -40.12
C GLU A 330 33.48 -24.85 -41.53
N GLN A 331 32.34 -24.88 -42.22
CA GLN A 331 32.23 -25.30 -43.62
C GLN A 331 33.00 -24.38 -44.59
N ARG A 332 33.16 -23.09 -44.28
CA ARG A 332 34.00 -22.17 -45.09
C ARG A 332 35.50 -22.35 -44.88
N LYS A 333 35.93 -23.03 -43.81
CA LYS A 333 37.35 -23.27 -43.52
C LYS A 333 37.88 -24.58 -44.10
N SER A 334 37.00 -25.52 -44.47
CA SER A 334 37.34 -26.69 -45.28
C SER A 334 37.24 -26.38 -46.76
#